data_AF-A0A933X9B0-F1
#
_entry.id   AF-A0A933X9B0-F1
#
_cell.length_a   1.000
_cell.length_b   1.000
_cell.length_c   1.000
_cell.angle_alpha   90.00
_cell.angle_beta   90.00
_cell.angle_gamma   90.00
#
_symmetry.space_group_name_H-M   'P 1'
#
loop_
_entity.id
_entity.type
_entity.pdbx_description
1 polymer ?
#
loop_
_entity_poly.entity_id
_entity_poly.type
_entity_poly.pdbx_seq_one_letter_code
_entity_poly.pdbx_strand_id
1 'polypeptide(L)'
;MPASKVIFVGIKGTVLALDAASGEQVWSRHLKGGEFVNVLLDGDHLYASTHGEVFCLDPRTGQCRWHNKLPGMGWGLVSIATENGFNTAFLALMEEKRRREAASASAASTASTAAT
;
A
#
# COMPACT_ATOMS: atom_id res chain seq x y z
N MET A 1 -25.49 17.12 8.39
CA MET A 1 -24.50 16.25 9.07
C MET A 1 -23.17 16.44 8.36
N PRO A 2 -22.04 16.63 9.07
CA PRO A 2 -20.75 16.68 8.38
C PRO A 2 -20.58 15.36 7.61
N ALA A 3 -20.14 15.45 6.35
CA ALA A 3 -19.86 14.27 5.55
C ALA A 3 -18.87 13.39 6.33
N SER A 4 -19.25 12.14 6.64
CA SER A 4 -18.40 11.20 7.37
C SER A 4 -17.06 11.12 6.66
N LYS A 5 -16.02 11.64 7.30
CA LYS A 5 -14.66 11.62 6.79
C LYS A 5 -14.18 10.18 6.91
N VAL A 6 -13.55 9.65 5.88
CA VAL A 6 -13.06 8.26 5.84
C VAL A 6 -11.53 8.28 5.78
N ILE A 7 -10.90 7.38 6.53
CA ILE A 7 -9.46 7.13 6.49
C ILE A 7 -9.22 5.87 5.67
N PHE A 8 -8.32 5.94 4.69
CA PHE A 8 -7.91 4.78 3.89
C PHE A 8 -6.56 4.27 4.36
N VAL A 9 -6.46 2.97 4.63
CA VAL A 9 -5.26 2.32 5.16
C VAL A 9 -4.85 1.19 4.25
N GLY A 10 -3.59 1.19 3.80
CA GLY A 10 -3.00 0.09 3.04
C GLY A 10 -2.07 -0.75 3.92
N ILE A 11 -2.36 -2.04 4.08
CA ILE A 11 -1.55 -2.95 4.89
C ILE A 11 -1.69 -4.40 4.41
N LYS A 12 -0.57 -5.15 4.34
CA LYS A 12 -0.56 -6.60 4.02
C LYS A 12 -1.45 -6.93 2.81
N GLY A 13 -1.33 -6.16 1.74
CA GLY A 13 -2.04 -6.45 0.50
C GLY A 13 -3.52 -6.09 0.51
N THR A 14 -3.96 -5.41 1.57
CA THR A 14 -5.35 -5.10 1.86
C THR A 14 -5.50 -3.59 2.00
N VAL A 15 -6.60 -3.06 1.48
CA VAL A 15 -7.03 -1.69 1.71
C VAL A 15 -8.23 -1.71 2.65
N LEU A 16 -8.19 -0.87 3.67
CA LEU A 16 -9.30 -0.68 4.61
C LEU A 16 -9.81 0.75 4.52
N ALA A 17 -11.10 0.92 4.73
CA ALA A 17 -11.72 2.20 5.02
C ALA A 17 -12.23 2.20 6.46
N LEU A 18 -11.82 3.21 7.21
CA LEU A 18 -12.23 3.43 8.59
C LEU A 18 -13.03 4.73 8.67
N ASP A 19 -14.10 4.74 9.45
CA ASP A 19 -14.78 5.99 9.81
C ASP A 19 -13.81 6.84 10.64
N ALA A 20 -13.59 8.09 10.24
CA ALA A 20 -12.59 8.93 10.89
C ALA A 20 -13.01 9.40 12.29
N ALA A 21 -14.30 9.32 12.64
CA ALA A 21 -14.80 9.75 13.94
C ALA A 21 -14.76 8.61 14.96
N SER A 22 -15.18 7.40 14.57
CA SER A 22 -15.24 6.23 15.46
C SER A 22 -14.03 5.30 15.34
N GLY A 23 -13.32 5.32 14.21
CA GLY A 23 -12.28 4.33 13.88
C GLY A 23 -12.84 2.97 13.45
N GLU A 24 -14.16 2.83 13.34
CA GLU A 24 -14.78 1.57 12.93
C GLU A 24 -14.51 1.27 11.45
N GLN A 25 -14.31 -0.01 11.14
CA GLN A 25 -14.12 -0.45 9.77
C GLN A 25 -15.44 -0.36 8.99
N VAL A 26 -15.45 0.50 7.97
CA VAL A 26 -16.56 0.63 7.01
C VAL A 26 -16.50 -0.51 5.99
N TRP A 27 -15.33 -0.73 5.41
CA TRP A 27 -15.09 -1.83 4.47
C TRP A 27 -13.62 -2.25 4.48
N SER A 28 -13.37 -3.47 3.98
CA SER A 28 -12.03 -4.00 3.75
C SER A 28 -11.98 -4.72 2.42
N ARG A 29 -10.89 -4.52 1.68
CA ARG A 29 -10.66 -5.14 0.37
C ARG A 29 -9.26 -5.73 0.29
N HIS A 30 -9.21 -7.05 0.19
CA HIS A 30 -7.98 -7.73 -0.18
C HIS A 30 -7.71 -7.58 -1.67
N LEU A 31 -6.50 -7.13 -2.02
CA LEU A 31 -6.05 -6.97 -3.41
C LEU A 31 -5.17 -8.14 -3.82
N LYS A 32 -4.04 -8.33 -3.11
CA LYS A 32 -3.06 -9.39 -3.38
C LYS A 32 -2.03 -9.48 -2.27
N GLY A 33 -1.36 -10.63 -2.11
CA GLY A 33 -0.42 -10.95 -1.01
C GLY A 33 0.91 -10.18 -0.94
N GLY A 34 0.91 -8.86 -1.12
CA GLY A 34 2.07 -8.00 -0.91
C GLY A 34 2.17 -7.45 0.52
N GLU A 35 3.38 -7.24 1.02
CA GLU A 35 3.60 -6.64 2.35
C GLU A 35 3.13 -5.19 2.43
N PHE A 36 3.33 -4.45 1.34
CA PHE A 36 3.10 -3.02 1.26
C PHE A 36 1.97 -2.69 0.27
N VAL A 37 1.17 -1.69 0.63
CA VAL A 37 0.11 -1.14 -0.21
C VAL A 37 0.22 0.38 -0.18
N ASN A 38 0.53 0.99 -1.32
CA ASN A 38 0.45 2.43 -1.48
C ASN A 38 -1.01 2.80 -1.78
N VAL A 39 -1.54 3.86 -1.17
CA VAL A 39 -2.92 4.30 -1.36
C VAL A 39 -2.97 5.80 -1.63
N LEU A 40 -3.72 6.22 -2.64
CA LEU A 40 -3.93 7.62 -3.01
C LEU A 40 -5.40 7.84 -3.35
N LEU A 41 -6.06 8.75 -2.63
CA LEU A 41 -7.41 9.19 -2.94
C LEU A 41 -7.35 10.43 -3.83
N ASP A 42 -8.05 10.39 -4.96
CA ASP A 42 -8.24 11.53 -5.85
C ASP A 42 -9.69 11.58 -6.33
N GLY A 43 -10.45 12.56 -5.83
CA GLY A 43 -11.89 12.66 -6.05
C GLY A 43 -12.63 11.37 -5.64
N ASP A 44 -13.32 10.76 -6.61
CA ASP A 44 -14.08 9.51 -6.45
C ASP A 44 -13.28 8.24 -6.79
N HIS A 45 -11.96 8.36 -6.89
CA HIS A 45 -11.07 7.24 -7.20
C HIS A 45 -10.06 7.01 -6.09
N LEU A 46 -10.05 5.79 -5.56
CA LEU A 46 -9.04 5.34 -4.62
C LEU A 46 -8.05 4.44 -5.35
N TYR A 47 -6.87 4.97 -5.64
CA TYR A 47 -5.79 4.20 -6.25
C TYR A 47 -5.03 3.44 -5.18
N ALA A 48 -4.78 2.17 -5.43
CA ALA A 48 -3.96 1.34 -4.58
C ALA A 48 -2.95 0.57 -5.42
N SER A 49 -1.70 0.49 -4.99
CA SER A 49 -0.72 -0.39 -5.62
C SER A 49 -0.11 -1.36 -4.65
N THR A 50 0.00 -2.61 -5.09
CA THR A 50 0.67 -3.67 -4.35
C THR A 50 1.26 -4.66 -5.33
N HIS A 51 2.43 -5.21 -4.99
CA HIS A 51 3.05 -6.31 -5.75
C HIS A 51 3.25 -6.03 -7.26
N GLY A 52 3.61 -4.79 -7.61
CA GLY A 52 3.81 -4.38 -9.01
C GLY A 52 2.51 -4.19 -9.81
N GLU A 53 1.36 -4.17 -9.15
CA GLU A 53 0.04 -3.98 -9.79
C GLU A 53 -0.63 -2.72 -9.25
N VAL A 54 -1.52 -2.13 -10.05
CA VAL A 54 -2.30 -0.93 -9.71
C VAL A 54 -3.78 -1.24 -9.81
N PHE A 55 -4.52 -0.85 -8.79
CA PHE A 55 -5.95 -1.03 -8.65
C PHE A 55 -6.60 0.34 -8.49
N CYS A 56 -7.77 0.51 -9.09
CA CYS A 56 -8.66 1.61 -8.79
C CYS A 56 -9.89 1.07 -8.10
N LEU A 57 -10.12 1.55 -6.88
CA LEU A 57 -11.23 1.17 -6.03
C LEU A 57 -12.22 2.32 -5.93
N ASP A 58 -13.48 1.97 -5.76
CA ASP A 58 -14.50 2.89 -5.30
C ASP A 58 -14.27 3.18 -3.80
N PRO A 59 -14.06 4.45 -3.39
CA PRO A 59 -13.74 4.79 -2.01
C PRO A 59 -14.89 4.51 -1.02
N ARG A 60 -16.13 4.41 -1.49
CA ARG A 60 -17.31 4.22 -0.63
C ARG A 60 -17.56 2.74 -0.36
N THR A 61 -17.22 1.87 -1.30
CA THR A 61 -17.56 0.44 -1.25
C THR A 61 -16.35 -0.49 -1.23
N GLY A 62 -15.17 0.01 -1.59
CA GLY A 62 -13.96 -0.81 -1.78
C GLY A 62 -14.01 -1.70 -3.02
N GLN A 63 -15.00 -1.54 -3.90
CA GLN A 63 -15.11 -2.34 -5.12
C GLN A 63 -14.05 -1.95 -6.13
N CYS A 64 -13.38 -2.94 -6.71
CA CYS A 64 -12.40 -2.72 -7.76
C CYS A 64 -13.12 -2.33 -9.06
N ARG A 65 -12.89 -1.10 -9.53
CA ARG A 65 -13.39 -0.59 -10.81
C ARG A 65 -12.54 -1.08 -11.96
N TRP A 66 -11.21 -1.03 -11.80
CA TRP A 66 -10.26 -1.56 -12.77
C TRP A 66 -8.94 -1.97 -12.09
N HIS A 67 -8.18 -2.81 -12.79
CA HIS A 67 -6.88 -3.30 -12.37
C HIS A 67 -5.93 -3.35 -13.57
N ASN A 68 -4.71 -2.82 -13.38
CA ASN A 68 -3.59 -2.93 -14.31
C ASN A 68 -2.41 -3.69 -13.67
N LYS A 69 -1.94 -4.74 -14.35
CA LYS A 69 -0.85 -5.61 -13.88
C LYS A 69 0.57 -5.07 -14.18
N LEU A 70 0.68 -3.93 -14.87
CA LEU A 70 1.95 -3.36 -15.34
C LEU A 70 2.85 -4.41 -16.06
N PRO A 71 2.38 -4.98 -17.18
CA PRO A 71 3.07 -6.08 -17.84
C PRO A 71 4.48 -5.67 -18.28
N GLY A 72 5.48 -6.45 -17.87
CA GLY A 72 6.89 -6.23 -18.20
C GLY A 72 7.65 -5.31 -17.24
N MET A 73 7.01 -4.74 -16.22
CA MET A 73 7.66 -3.89 -15.23
C MET A 73 8.22 -4.66 -14.01
N GLY A 74 7.88 -5.94 -13.89
CA GLY A 74 8.32 -6.78 -12.78
C GLY A 74 7.65 -6.42 -11.46
N TRP A 75 8.26 -6.81 -10.34
CA TRP A 75 7.68 -6.69 -8.99
C TRP A 75 8.22 -5.46 -8.26
N GLY A 76 8.56 -4.44 -9.03
CA GLY A 76 9.16 -3.21 -8.54
C GLY A 76 8.21 -2.41 -7.64
N LEU A 77 8.79 -1.44 -6.94
CA LEU A 77 8.02 -0.49 -6.15
C LEU A 77 7.22 0.41 -7.09
N VAL A 78 5.94 0.60 -6.77
CA VAL A 78 5.03 1.44 -7.54
C VAL A 78 4.85 2.77 -6.84
N SER A 79 5.16 3.85 -7.54
CA SER A 79 4.82 5.22 -7.14
C SER A 79 3.60 5.68 -7.92
N ILE A 80 2.65 6.32 -7.24
CA ILE A 80 1.40 6.82 -7.84
C ILE A 80 1.36 8.33 -7.61
N ALA A 81 1.09 9.07 -8.69
CA ALA A 81 0.77 10.48 -8.68
C ALA A 81 -0.47 10.73 -9.55
N THR A 82 -1.19 11.78 -9.21
CA THR A 82 -2.35 12.31 -9.93
C THR A 82 -2.14 13.80 -10.15
N GLU A 83 -2.97 14.40 -11.00
CA GLU A 83 -2.99 15.86 -11.19
C GLU A 83 -3.23 16.64 -9.89
N ASN A 84 -3.92 16.03 -8.92
CA ASN A 84 -4.26 16.64 -7.64
C ASN A 84 -3.27 16.32 -6.51
N GLY A 85 -2.24 15.50 -6.78
CA GLY A 85 -1.19 15.22 -5.81
C GLY A 85 -0.60 13.81 -5.88
N PHE A 86 0.31 13.54 -4.97
CA PHE A 86 1.01 12.25 -4.84
C PHE A 86 1.19 11.89 -3.37
N ASN A 87 1.35 10.59 -3.07
CA ASN A 87 1.55 10.13 -1.71
C ASN A 87 3.05 10.23 -1.31
N THR A 88 3.36 11.05 -0.30
CA THR A 88 4.73 11.27 0.21
C THR A 88 5.21 10.18 1.18
N ALA A 89 4.32 9.42 1.80
CA ALA A 89 4.66 8.35 2.73
C ALA A 89 5.49 7.25 2.06
N PHE A 90 5.38 7.12 0.74
CA PHE A 90 6.18 6.22 -0.08
C PHE A 90 7.69 6.44 0.07
N LEU A 91 8.16 7.70 0.13
CA LEU A 91 9.60 8.00 0.22
C LEU A 91 10.17 7.64 1.61
N ALA A 92 9.43 7.95 2.68
CA ALA A 92 9.85 7.66 4.05
C ALA A 92 9.89 6.13 4.31
N LEU A 93 8.96 5.37 3.74
CA LEU A 93 8.92 3.92 3.89
C LEU A 93 10.04 3.20 3.12
N MET A 94 10.53 3.77 2.02
CA MET A 94 11.66 3.20 1.26
C MET A 94 12.95 3.17 2.08
N GLU A 95 13.23 4.23 2.84
CA GLU A 95 14.42 4.30 3.68
C GLU A 95 14.37 3.24 4.79
N GLU A 96 13.20 3.06 5.39
CA GLU A 96 13.02 2.13 6.49
C GLU A 96 12.99 0.66 6.02
N LYS A 97 12.37 0.36 4.89
CA LYS A 97 12.42 -0.99 4.29
C LYS A 97 13.85 -1.38 3.92
N ARG A 98 14.59 -0.50 3.23
CA ARG A 98 16.00 -0.73 2.90
C ARG A 98 16.84 -0.99 4.16
N ARG A 99 16.56 -0.29 5.26
CA ARG A 99 17.24 -0.49 6.55
C ARG A 99 16.90 -1.86 7.15
N ARG A 100 15.63 -2.29 7.12
CA ARG A 100 15.21 -3.60 7.67
C ARG A 100 15.75 -4.77 6.85
N GLU A 101 15.71 -4.67 5.52
CA GLU A 101 16.26 -5.69 4.63
C GLU A 101 17.78 -5.81 4.78
N ALA A 102 18.52 -4.69 4.84
CA ALA A 102 19.96 -4.68 5.09
C ALA A 102 20.34 -5.28 6.45
N ALA A 103 19.56 -4.99 7.50
CA ALA A 103 19.76 -5.57 8.83
C ALA A 103 19.45 -7.08 8.88
N SER A 104 18.45 -7.54 8.11
CA SER A 104 18.14 -8.98 8.02
C SER A 104 19.20 -9.75 7.22
N ALA A 105 19.79 -9.15 6.18
CA ALA A 105 20.84 -9.75 5.38
C ALA A 105 22.16 -9.89 6.16
N SER A 106 22.51 -8.92 7.00
CA SER A 106 23.70 -9.01 7.84
C SER A 106 23.55 -10.06 8.95
N ALA A 107 22.37 -10.16 9.59
CA ALA A 107 22.09 -11.16 10.62
C ALA A 107 22.15 -12.61 10.10
N ALA A 108 21.72 -12.85 8.85
CA ALA A 108 21.82 -14.17 8.22
C ALA A 108 23.28 -14.58 7.95
N SER A 109 24.16 -13.62 7.65
CA SER A 109 25.59 -13.89 7.39
C SER A 109 26.38 -14.22 8.66
N THR A 110 26.09 -13.58 9.79
CA THR A 110 26.78 -13.84 11.07
C THR A 110 26.41 -15.18 11.69
N ALA A 111 25.17 -15.65 11.50
CA ALA A 111 24.73 -16.96 11.97
C ALA A 111 25.42 -18.13 11.24
N SER A 112 25.78 -17.95 9.96
CA SER A 112 26.50 -18.99 9.19
C SER A 112 27.98 -19.09 9.56
N THR A 113 28.62 -17.99 9.99
CA THR A 113 30.05 -17.95 10.33
C THR A 113 30.34 -18.45 11.75
N ALA A 114 29.36 -18.43 12.65
CA ALA A 114 29.50 -18.90 14.03
C ALA A 114 29.32 -20.43 14.19
N ALA A 115 28.93 -21.14 13.13
CA ALA A 115 28.64 -22.58 13.14
C ALA A 115 29.74 -23.45 12.49
N THR A 116 30.94 -22.91 12.24
CA THR A 116 32.10 -23.64 11.66
C THR A 116 33.26 -23.63 12.65
#